data_AF-A0A0M5J2X2-F1
#
_entry.id   AF-A0A0M5J2X2-F1
#
_cell.length_a   1.000
_cell.length_b   1.000
_cell.length_c   1.000
_cell.angle_alpha   90.00
_cell.angle_beta   90.00
_cell.angle_gamma   90.00
#
_symmetry.space_group_name_H-M   'P 1'
#
loop_
_entity.id
_entity.type
_entity.pdbx_description
1 polymer ?
#
loop_
_entity_poly.entity_id
_entity_poly.type
_entity_poly.pdbx_seq_one_letter_code
_entity_poly.pdbx_strand_id
1 'polypeptide(L)'
;MAESKPKSKRATRRYQLIDLPKYVQQPLKLQPLKLLQPQQQQQQSQQPLRRPKSEIVRELRRLRSTPIRLDDEEPAATTLLAPAAAAAAARPLRSLEQLQALHLTRHRLEQLLGSSAFEQTALNCFVRLNINPGDVPAEHRIAEIVGIVHLPEGYYVGKLPTNIALQLRYEDVVLQHEFNVISNMAFTPDEFAYWRDNCVCQAIELPTTELLARKKLELYNALNGELRAASILLKTNSRIPTALPMRPVPRVSLLERFGGVYPWKLQRPPPIVQSDDAAPSSEPAAAAAAAAAELEAINEQLEAQRSETALPPPANSAE
;
A
#
# COMPACT_ATOMS: atom_id res chain seq x y z
N MET A 1 60.51 49.54 6.68
CA MET A 1 60.68 48.13 6.28
C MET A 1 59.36 47.42 6.55
N ALA A 2 58.64 47.04 5.50
CA ALA A 2 57.29 46.47 5.60
C ALA A 2 57.35 44.99 5.19
N GLU A 3 57.16 44.10 6.16
CA GLU A 3 57.20 42.64 5.98
C GLU A 3 55.79 42.08 5.74
N SER A 4 55.61 41.47 4.56
CA SER A 4 54.40 40.75 4.17
C SER A 4 54.50 39.27 4.52
N LYS A 5 53.56 38.75 5.33
CA LYS A 5 53.43 37.32 5.63
C LYS A 5 52.70 36.57 4.48
N PRO A 6 53.18 35.40 4.04
CA PRO A 6 52.57 34.65 2.94
C PRO A 6 51.44 33.71 3.37
N LYS A 7 50.49 33.53 2.44
CA LYS A 7 49.24 32.75 2.55
C LYS A 7 49.48 31.24 2.52
N SER A 8 48.84 30.52 3.45
CA SER A 8 48.80 29.07 3.56
C SER A 8 48.01 28.42 2.41
N LYS A 9 48.63 27.48 1.68
CA LYS A 9 47.99 26.63 0.65
C LYS A 9 47.64 25.28 1.26
N ARG A 10 46.35 24.94 1.30
CA ARG A 10 45.83 23.61 1.68
C ARG A 10 46.27 22.55 0.66
N ALA A 11 46.92 21.49 1.16
CA ALA A 11 47.37 20.35 0.39
C ALA A 11 46.23 19.36 0.08
N THR A 12 46.08 19.03 -1.20
CA THR A 12 45.15 18.02 -1.71
C THR A 12 45.69 16.61 -1.39
N ARG A 13 45.04 15.89 -0.47
CA ARG A 13 45.33 14.47 -0.22
C ARG A 13 44.81 13.61 -1.38
N ARG A 14 45.71 13.12 -2.23
CA ARG A 14 45.46 11.98 -3.12
C ARG A 14 45.38 10.72 -2.26
N TYR A 15 44.25 10.01 -2.33
CA TYR A 15 44.15 8.66 -1.79
C TYR A 15 44.99 7.73 -2.67
N GLN A 16 46.06 7.19 -2.09
CA GLN A 16 46.83 6.11 -2.67
C GLN A 16 46.04 4.81 -2.48
N LEU A 17 45.88 4.09 -3.58
CA LEU A 17 45.18 2.81 -3.67
C LEU A 17 46.15 1.73 -3.17
N ILE A 18 45.94 1.29 -1.94
CA ILE A 18 46.77 0.30 -1.26
C ILE A 18 46.14 -1.09 -1.46
N ASP A 19 46.94 -1.97 -2.05
CA ASP A 19 47.02 -3.43 -1.93
C ASP A 19 45.80 -4.31 -2.29
N LEU A 20 45.75 -4.73 -3.57
CA LEU A 20 45.16 -6.03 -3.95
C LEU A 20 46.26 -7.11 -3.97
N PRO A 21 46.00 -8.32 -3.41
CA PRO A 21 46.99 -9.39 -3.38
C PRO A 21 47.28 -9.98 -4.76
N LYS A 22 48.56 -10.11 -5.06
CA LYS A 22 49.15 -10.79 -6.22
C LYS A 22 48.92 -12.30 -6.13
N TYR A 23 47.78 -12.79 -6.59
CA TYR A 23 47.69 -14.16 -7.10
C TYR A 23 47.50 -14.11 -8.61
N VAL A 24 48.66 -14.17 -9.27
CA VAL A 24 48.91 -14.96 -10.47
C VAL A 24 47.97 -14.69 -11.64
N GLN A 25 48.35 -13.65 -12.37
CA GLN A 25 48.20 -13.59 -13.82
C GLN A 25 48.77 -14.88 -14.44
N GLN A 26 47.91 -15.70 -15.04
CA GLN A 26 48.31 -16.65 -16.07
C GLN A 26 47.51 -16.34 -17.34
N PRO A 27 48.15 -16.16 -18.50
CA PRO A 27 47.42 -16.11 -19.76
C PRO A 27 46.87 -17.51 -20.06
N LEU A 28 45.54 -17.63 -20.10
CA LEU A 28 44.84 -18.82 -20.60
C LEU A 28 45.26 -19.05 -22.07
N LYS A 29 46.21 -19.96 -22.30
CA LYS A 29 46.48 -20.53 -23.62
C LYS A 29 45.32 -21.45 -23.97
N LEU A 30 44.37 -20.94 -24.77
CA LEU A 30 43.32 -21.74 -25.38
C LEU A 30 43.95 -22.67 -26.43
N GLN A 31 43.93 -23.97 -26.18
CA GLN A 31 44.18 -24.96 -27.23
C GLN A 31 42.91 -25.11 -28.08
N PRO A 32 43.02 -25.21 -29.42
CA PRO A 32 41.86 -25.52 -30.24
C PRO A 32 41.42 -26.97 -29.95
N LEU A 33 40.22 -27.11 -29.38
CA LEU A 33 39.55 -28.40 -29.24
C LEU A 33 39.34 -28.99 -30.63
N LYS A 34 39.99 -30.14 -30.88
CA LYS A 34 39.71 -30.96 -32.07
C LYS A 34 38.26 -31.43 -31.99
N LEU A 35 37.50 -31.09 -33.01
CA LEU A 35 36.12 -31.53 -33.22
C LEU A 35 36.12 -33.06 -33.37
N LEU A 36 35.76 -33.79 -32.31
CA LEU A 36 35.49 -35.21 -32.39
C LEU A 36 34.09 -35.38 -33.02
N GLN A 37 34.03 -36.02 -34.19
CA GLN A 37 32.79 -36.39 -34.84
C GLN A 37 31.98 -37.31 -33.91
N PRO A 38 30.70 -37.01 -33.63
CA PRO A 38 29.87 -37.97 -32.93
C PRO A 38 29.48 -39.10 -33.89
N GLN A 39 29.95 -40.28 -33.51
CA GLN A 39 29.51 -41.58 -34.00
C GLN A 39 28.00 -41.72 -33.76
N GLN A 40 27.27 -42.12 -34.80
CA GLN A 40 25.84 -42.36 -34.76
C GLN A 40 25.51 -43.45 -33.73
N GLN A 41 24.75 -43.09 -32.70
CA GLN A 41 24.00 -44.05 -31.88
C GLN A 41 22.53 -43.67 -31.94
N GLN A 42 21.75 -44.62 -32.45
CA GLN A 42 20.32 -44.56 -32.66
C GLN A 42 19.59 -44.47 -31.31
N GLN A 43 18.91 -43.36 -31.07
CA GLN A 43 17.88 -43.25 -30.04
C GLN A 43 16.65 -42.59 -30.66
N GLN A 44 15.60 -43.40 -30.82
CA GLN A 44 14.26 -42.95 -31.23
C GLN A 44 13.72 -41.97 -30.18
N SER A 45 13.83 -40.68 -30.45
CA SER A 45 13.07 -39.64 -29.78
C SER A 45 12.21 -38.94 -30.82
N GLN A 46 10.89 -39.07 -30.67
CA GLN A 46 9.90 -38.44 -31.56
C GLN A 46 9.91 -36.92 -31.29
N GLN A 47 10.79 -36.22 -32.01
CA GLN A 47 10.72 -34.77 -32.17
C GLN A 47 9.50 -34.46 -33.05
N PRO A 48 8.63 -33.47 -32.71
CA PRO A 48 7.57 -33.07 -33.60
C PRO A 48 8.20 -32.53 -34.88
N LEU A 49 8.02 -33.25 -36.00
CA LEU A 49 8.55 -32.83 -37.29
C LEU A 49 8.04 -31.42 -37.58
N ARG A 50 8.96 -30.46 -37.75
CA ARG A 50 8.63 -29.15 -38.33
C ARG A 50 8.02 -29.42 -39.70
N ARG A 51 6.72 -29.19 -39.83
CA ARG A 51 6.03 -29.30 -41.11
C ARG A 51 6.72 -28.40 -42.13
N PRO A 52 7.08 -28.89 -43.33
CA PRO A 52 7.66 -28.06 -44.35
C PRO A 52 6.67 -26.95 -44.72
N LYS A 53 7.17 -25.73 -44.94
CA LYS A 53 6.34 -24.55 -45.23
C LYS A 53 5.39 -24.76 -46.42
N SER A 54 5.77 -25.64 -47.36
CA SER A 54 4.95 -26.03 -48.50
C SER A 54 3.64 -26.74 -48.11
N GLU A 55 3.64 -27.51 -47.02
CA GLU A 55 2.48 -28.24 -46.53
C GLU A 55 1.45 -27.29 -45.90
N ILE A 56 1.93 -26.33 -45.09
CA ILE A 56 1.09 -25.28 -44.51
C ILE A 56 0.46 -24.43 -45.61
N VAL A 57 1.23 -24.05 -46.64
CA VAL A 57 0.71 -23.27 -47.78
C VAL A 57 -0.31 -24.08 -48.59
N ARG A 58 -0.13 -25.40 -48.72
CA ARG A 58 -1.08 -26.29 -49.40
C ARG A 58 -2.38 -26.46 -48.62
N GLU A 59 -2.31 -26.56 -47.29
CA GLU A 59 -3.48 -26.59 -46.41
C GLU A 59 -4.24 -25.26 -46.44
N LEU A 60 -3.54 -24.12 -46.33
CA LEU A 60 -4.18 -22.79 -46.43
C LEU A 60 -4.83 -22.56 -47.79
N ARG A 61 -4.24 -23.07 -48.88
CA ARG A 61 -4.85 -23.00 -50.20
C ARG A 61 -6.09 -23.89 -50.30
N ARG A 62 -6.08 -25.08 -49.66
CA ARG A 62 -7.26 -25.95 -49.55
C ARG A 62 -8.41 -25.28 -48.78
N LEU A 63 -8.12 -24.69 -47.62
CA LEU A 63 -9.11 -23.99 -46.80
C LEU A 63 -9.69 -22.75 -47.49
N ARG A 64 -8.89 -22.09 -48.34
CA ARG A 64 -9.38 -21.00 -49.21
C ARG A 64 -10.20 -21.49 -50.40
N SER A 65 -9.96 -22.71 -50.88
CA SER A 65 -10.65 -23.27 -52.06
C SER A 65 -11.87 -24.12 -51.71
N THR A 66 -12.12 -24.43 -50.43
CA THR A 66 -13.36 -25.04 -49.99
C THR A 66 -14.40 -23.93 -49.79
N PRO A 67 -15.37 -23.73 -50.71
CA PRO A 67 -16.50 -22.87 -50.40
C PRO A 67 -17.21 -23.50 -49.19
N ILE A 68 -17.33 -22.73 -48.11
CA ILE A 68 -18.20 -23.06 -46.99
C ILE A 68 -19.61 -23.18 -47.59
N ARG A 69 -20.03 -24.42 -47.81
CA ARG A 69 -21.39 -24.75 -48.21
C ARG A 69 -22.22 -24.66 -46.94
N LEU A 70 -22.71 -23.45 -46.65
CA LEU A 70 -23.88 -23.26 -45.81
C LEU A 70 -25.05 -23.76 -46.67
N ASP A 71 -25.41 -25.04 -46.51
CA ASP A 71 -26.71 -25.50 -46.96
C ASP A 71 -27.74 -24.85 -46.01
N ASP A 72 -28.37 -23.78 -46.49
CA ASP A 72 -29.69 -23.32 -46.05
C ASP A 72 -30.73 -24.31 -46.58
N GLU A 73 -31.53 -24.93 -45.69
CA GLU A 73 -32.90 -25.42 -45.94
C GLU A 73 -33.56 -25.70 -44.58
N GLU A 74 -34.29 -24.71 -44.05
CA GLU A 74 -35.66 -24.85 -43.52
C GLU A 74 -36.28 -23.43 -43.46
N PRO A 75 -37.23 -23.10 -44.36
CA PRO A 75 -37.77 -21.76 -44.51
C PRO A 75 -39.13 -21.61 -43.81
N ALA A 76 -39.19 -20.86 -42.72
CA ALA A 76 -40.43 -20.20 -42.29
C ALA A 76 -40.16 -19.03 -41.34
N ALA A 77 -40.71 -17.87 -41.71
CA ALA A 77 -40.78 -16.61 -40.95
C ALA A 77 -39.59 -15.63 -41.08
N THR A 78 -39.43 -15.10 -42.30
CA THR A 78 -39.19 -13.65 -42.45
C THR A 78 -40.40 -12.91 -41.87
N THR A 79 -40.31 -12.51 -40.60
CA THR A 79 -41.15 -11.47 -40.00
C THR A 79 -40.22 -10.57 -39.18
N LEU A 80 -39.75 -9.50 -39.82
CA LEU A 80 -39.41 -8.17 -39.29
C LEU A 80 -39.27 -7.98 -37.76
N LEU A 81 -38.46 -8.79 -37.06
CA LEU A 81 -38.28 -8.70 -35.60
C LEU A 81 -36.86 -9.10 -35.18
N ALA A 82 -35.85 -8.44 -35.76
CA ALA A 82 -34.46 -8.52 -35.28
C ALA A 82 -34.07 -7.27 -34.47
N PRO A 83 -34.59 -7.15 -33.23
CA PRO A 83 -33.73 -6.71 -32.12
C PRO A 83 -33.78 -7.61 -30.87
N ALA A 84 -34.50 -8.74 -30.89
CA ALA A 84 -34.72 -9.55 -29.69
C ALA A 84 -33.55 -10.46 -29.26
N ALA A 85 -32.70 -10.92 -30.20
CA ALA A 85 -31.57 -11.80 -29.86
C ALA A 85 -30.43 -11.05 -29.14
N ALA A 86 -30.26 -9.75 -29.40
CA ALA A 86 -29.33 -8.89 -28.66
C ALA A 86 -29.85 -8.60 -27.23
N ALA A 87 -31.17 -8.46 -27.06
CA ALA A 87 -31.78 -8.24 -25.75
C ALA A 87 -31.67 -9.45 -24.81
N ALA A 88 -31.57 -10.68 -25.34
CA ALA A 88 -31.38 -11.89 -24.54
C ALA A 88 -29.97 -12.00 -23.91
N ALA A 89 -28.97 -11.28 -24.44
CA ALA A 89 -27.62 -11.21 -23.88
C ALA A 89 -27.50 -10.21 -22.72
N ALA A 90 -28.54 -9.39 -22.49
CA ALA A 90 -28.56 -8.34 -21.50
C ALA A 90 -29.12 -8.78 -20.13
N ARG A 91 -28.70 -9.96 -19.63
CA ARG A 91 -29.14 -10.43 -18.30
C ARG A 91 -28.41 -9.63 -17.20
N PRO A 92 -29.11 -9.11 -16.17
CA PRO A 92 -28.46 -8.44 -15.04
C PRO A 92 -27.64 -9.44 -14.21
N LEU A 93 -26.54 -8.97 -13.61
CA LEU A 93 -25.72 -9.80 -12.72
C LEU A 93 -26.53 -10.25 -11.49
N ARG A 94 -26.46 -11.55 -11.18
CA ARG A 94 -27.16 -12.15 -10.02
C ARG A 94 -26.23 -12.86 -9.04
N SER A 95 -25.05 -13.24 -9.49
CA SER A 95 -24.09 -14.01 -8.69
C SER A 95 -22.91 -13.14 -8.23
N LEU A 96 -22.46 -13.36 -7.00
CA LEU A 96 -21.24 -12.77 -6.45
C LEU A 96 -20.03 -13.11 -7.33
N GLU A 97 -19.93 -14.33 -7.85
CA GLU A 97 -18.80 -14.76 -8.68
C GLU A 97 -18.67 -13.93 -9.96
N GLN A 98 -19.80 -13.48 -10.51
CA GLN A 98 -19.82 -12.63 -11.69
C GLN A 98 -19.24 -11.25 -11.36
N LEU A 99 -19.65 -10.66 -10.23
CA LEU A 99 -19.14 -9.37 -9.76
C LEU A 99 -17.66 -9.44 -9.38
N GLN A 100 -17.26 -10.52 -8.69
CA GLN A 100 -15.89 -10.84 -8.31
C GLN A 100 -14.94 -10.85 -9.52
N ALA A 101 -15.44 -11.22 -10.70
CA ALA A 101 -14.62 -11.23 -11.90
C ALA A 101 -14.26 -9.81 -12.41
N LEU A 102 -15.06 -8.80 -12.06
CA LEU A 102 -14.81 -7.38 -12.32
C LEU A 102 -14.12 -6.67 -11.14
N HIS A 103 -13.71 -7.43 -10.12
CA HIS A 103 -13.05 -6.89 -8.94
C HIS A 103 -11.61 -6.46 -9.24
N LEU A 104 -11.30 -5.22 -8.89
CA LEU A 104 -9.95 -4.68 -8.92
C LEU A 104 -9.37 -4.57 -7.51
N THR A 105 -8.41 -5.45 -7.23
CA THR A 105 -7.58 -5.35 -6.03
C THR A 105 -6.58 -4.21 -6.18
N ARG A 106 -6.07 -3.69 -5.05
CA ARG A 106 -5.00 -2.68 -5.06
C ARG A 106 -3.81 -3.13 -5.91
N HIS A 107 -3.43 -4.41 -5.82
CA HIS A 107 -2.34 -4.95 -6.62
C HIS A 107 -2.62 -4.95 -8.14
N ARG A 108 -3.86 -5.25 -8.55
CA ARG A 108 -4.24 -5.14 -9.98
C ARG A 108 -4.20 -3.68 -10.43
N LEU A 109 -4.64 -2.75 -9.60
CA LEU A 109 -4.58 -1.32 -9.91
C LEU A 109 -3.13 -0.84 -10.05
N GLU A 110 -2.22 -1.26 -9.17
CA GLU A 110 -0.78 -0.99 -9.28
C GLU A 110 -0.21 -1.43 -10.64
N GLN A 111 -0.61 -2.61 -11.13
CA GLN A 111 -0.19 -3.10 -12.45
C GLN A 111 -0.81 -2.31 -13.60
N LEU A 112 -2.09 -1.93 -13.48
CA LEU A 112 -2.83 -1.20 -14.51
C LEU A 112 -2.35 0.24 -14.69
N LEU A 113 -1.78 0.88 -13.66
CA LEU A 113 -1.21 2.24 -13.77
C LEU A 113 -0.09 2.36 -14.82
N GLY A 114 0.61 1.28 -15.13
CA GLY A 114 1.62 1.24 -16.20
C GLY A 114 1.02 1.17 -17.61
N SER A 115 -0.27 0.84 -17.74
CA SER A 115 -0.97 0.71 -19.00
C SER A 115 -1.35 2.07 -19.59
N SER A 116 -1.34 2.18 -20.93
CA SER A 116 -1.82 3.39 -21.61
C SER A 116 -3.35 3.53 -21.60
N ALA A 117 -4.08 2.43 -21.40
CA ALA A 117 -5.53 2.40 -21.38
C ALA A 117 -6.10 2.28 -19.95
N PHE A 118 -5.37 2.78 -18.95
CA PHE A 118 -5.76 2.68 -17.54
C PHE A 118 -7.17 3.21 -17.30
N GLU A 119 -7.46 4.41 -17.78
CA GLU A 119 -8.74 5.08 -17.52
C GLU A 119 -9.92 4.28 -18.07
N GLN A 120 -9.85 3.92 -19.35
CA GLN A 120 -10.91 3.15 -20.00
C GLN A 120 -11.14 1.78 -19.35
N THR A 121 -10.07 1.14 -18.89
CA THR A 121 -10.12 -0.19 -18.30
C THR A 121 -10.70 -0.16 -16.89
N ALA A 122 -10.33 0.83 -16.08
CA ALA A 122 -10.74 0.92 -14.68
C ALA A 122 -12.21 1.37 -14.50
N LEU A 123 -12.76 2.12 -15.46
CA LEU A 123 -14.16 2.53 -15.45
C LEU A 123 -15.12 1.34 -15.44
N ASN A 124 -16.21 1.48 -14.69
CA ASN A 124 -17.28 0.47 -14.52
C ASN A 124 -16.77 -0.86 -13.94
N CYS A 125 -15.66 -0.82 -13.20
CA CYS A 125 -15.17 -1.94 -12.40
C CYS A 125 -15.48 -1.70 -10.93
N PHE A 126 -15.42 -2.78 -10.15
CA PHE A 126 -15.81 -2.76 -8.75
C PHE A 126 -14.61 -2.94 -7.83
N VAL A 127 -14.66 -2.28 -6.69
CA VAL A 127 -13.59 -2.26 -5.70
C VAL A 127 -14.17 -2.44 -4.32
N ARG A 128 -13.46 -3.17 -3.45
CA ARG A 128 -13.79 -3.28 -2.04
C ARG A 128 -13.13 -2.15 -1.25
N LEU A 129 -13.93 -1.18 -0.84
CA LEU A 129 -13.53 0.04 -0.15
C LEU A 129 -13.68 -0.11 1.37
N ASN A 130 -12.71 0.35 2.14
CA ASN A 130 -12.87 0.56 3.58
C ASN A 130 -13.35 1.99 3.83
N ILE A 131 -14.56 2.17 4.36
CA ILE A 131 -15.12 3.51 4.58
C ILE A 131 -14.52 4.15 5.83
N ASN A 132 -14.21 3.33 6.84
CA ASN A 132 -13.73 3.79 8.14
C ASN A 132 -12.32 3.23 8.40
N PRO A 133 -11.26 3.85 7.87
CA PRO A 133 -9.89 3.36 8.05
C PRO A 133 -9.33 3.52 9.48
N GLY A 134 -10.09 4.08 10.42
CA GLY A 134 -9.67 4.31 11.80
C GLY A 134 -10.60 3.79 12.89
N ASP A 135 -11.77 3.23 12.52
CA ASP A 135 -12.72 2.68 13.49
C ASP A 135 -12.67 1.15 13.50
N VAL A 136 -12.95 0.56 14.65
CA VAL A 136 -13.00 -0.90 14.84
C VAL A 136 -14.45 -1.26 15.21
N PRO A 137 -15.18 -2.00 14.37
CA PRO A 137 -14.73 -2.79 13.21
C PRO A 137 -14.65 -2.00 11.89
N ALA A 138 -13.64 -2.33 11.07
CA ALA A 138 -13.52 -1.78 9.73
C ALA A 138 -14.71 -2.23 8.85
N GLU A 139 -15.50 -1.26 8.39
CA GLU A 139 -16.65 -1.52 7.54
C GLU A 139 -16.24 -1.45 6.07
N HIS A 140 -16.45 -2.57 5.36
CA HIS A 140 -16.12 -2.70 3.95
C HIS A 140 -17.38 -2.61 3.10
N ARG A 141 -17.32 -1.86 2.00
CA ARG A 141 -18.41 -1.75 1.02
C ARG A 141 -17.89 -1.92 -0.40
N ILE A 142 -18.78 -2.35 -1.28
CA ILE A 142 -18.51 -2.47 -2.71
C ILE A 142 -18.80 -1.12 -3.36
N ALA A 143 -17.80 -0.56 -4.03
CA ALA A 143 -17.93 0.68 -4.76
C ALA A 143 -17.67 0.48 -6.26
N GLU A 144 -18.38 1.23 -7.08
CA GLU A 144 -18.17 1.29 -8.52
C GLU A 144 -17.24 2.45 -8.88
N ILE A 145 -16.31 2.21 -9.81
CA ILE A 145 -15.43 3.25 -10.34
C ILE A 145 -16.19 4.02 -11.43
N VAL A 146 -16.55 5.26 -11.13
CA VAL A 146 -17.22 6.18 -12.05
C VAL A 146 -16.22 7.01 -12.86
N GLY A 147 -15.08 7.35 -12.26
CA GLY A 147 -14.14 8.29 -12.83
C GLY A 147 -12.76 8.20 -12.19
N ILE A 148 -11.82 8.94 -12.77
CA ILE A 148 -10.47 9.07 -12.27
C ILE A 148 -10.15 10.56 -12.18
N VAL A 149 -9.54 10.95 -11.06
CA VAL A 149 -9.22 12.34 -10.74
C VAL A 149 -7.74 12.44 -10.42
N HIS A 150 -7.10 13.53 -10.81
CA HIS A 150 -5.72 13.83 -10.43
C HIS A 150 -5.69 14.66 -9.16
N LEU A 151 -4.85 14.28 -8.20
CA LEU A 151 -4.64 15.07 -6.99
C LEU A 151 -3.63 16.20 -7.25
N PRO A 152 -3.53 17.20 -6.35
CA PRO A 152 -2.43 18.16 -6.38
C PRO A 152 -1.13 17.57 -5.82
N GLU A 153 -1.24 16.67 -4.84
CA GLU A 153 -0.11 16.03 -4.16
C GLU A 153 -0.02 14.53 -4.49
N GLY A 154 1.18 14.07 -4.84
CA GLY A 154 1.44 12.67 -5.10
C GLY A 154 1.59 11.86 -3.80
N TYR A 155 1.18 10.60 -3.84
CA TYR A 155 1.31 9.65 -2.74
C TYR A 155 1.90 8.33 -3.25
N TYR A 156 2.31 7.47 -2.34
CA TYR A 156 2.84 6.15 -2.68
C TYR A 156 1.75 5.08 -2.55
N VAL A 157 1.63 4.26 -3.60
CA VAL A 157 0.84 3.02 -3.60
C VAL A 157 1.84 1.88 -3.67
N GLY A 158 2.09 1.26 -2.51
CA GLY A 158 3.17 0.28 -2.36
C GLY A 158 4.54 0.92 -2.64
N LYS A 159 5.07 0.70 -3.85
CA LYS A 159 6.37 1.26 -4.30
C LYS A 159 6.23 2.31 -5.40
N LEU A 160 5.04 2.48 -5.96
CA LEU A 160 4.82 3.37 -7.10
C LEU A 160 4.35 4.74 -6.60
N PRO A 161 5.03 5.84 -6.98
CA PRO A 161 4.52 7.18 -6.74
C PRO A 161 3.39 7.47 -7.74
N THR A 162 2.24 7.94 -7.24
CA THR A 162 1.04 8.19 -8.04
C THR A 162 0.34 9.46 -7.57
N ASN A 163 -0.22 10.21 -8.50
CA ASN A 163 -1.00 11.41 -8.21
C ASN A 163 -2.44 11.26 -8.75
N ILE A 164 -2.99 10.05 -8.62
CA ILE A 164 -4.27 9.66 -9.20
C ILE A 164 -5.14 9.15 -8.06
N ALA A 165 -6.40 9.57 -8.02
CA ALA A 165 -7.44 9.01 -7.17
C ALA A 165 -8.59 8.50 -8.03
N LEU A 166 -9.36 7.59 -7.44
CA LEU A 166 -10.56 7.05 -8.07
C LEU A 166 -11.77 7.81 -7.55
N GLN A 167 -12.65 8.19 -8.47
CA GLN A 167 -13.99 8.63 -8.14
C GLN A 167 -14.87 7.40 -8.02
N LEU A 168 -15.22 7.07 -6.78
CA LEU A 168 -15.98 5.88 -6.42
C LEU A 168 -17.42 6.28 -6.08
N ARG A 169 -18.36 5.50 -6.59
CA ARG A 169 -19.77 5.58 -6.20
C ARG A 169 -20.10 4.39 -5.31
N TYR A 170 -20.58 4.68 -4.12
CA TYR A 170 -21.17 3.71 -3.22
C TYR A 170 -22.28 4.42 -2.44
N GLU A 171 -23.37 3.72 -2.15
CA GLU A 171 -24.56 4.39 -1.65
C GLU A 171 -24.90 5.61 -2.51
N ASP A 172 -25.36 6.69 -1.92
CA ASP A 172 -25.88 7.87 -2.61
C ASP A 172 -24.78 8.90 -2.91
N VAL A 173 -23.53 8.56 -2.61
CA VAL A 173 -22.43 9.53 -2.65
C VAL A 173 -21.37 9.08 -3.65
N VAL A 174 -20.85 10.07 -4.36
CA VAL A 174 -19.71 9.90 -5.25
C VAL A 174 -18.52 10.64 -4.63
N LEU A 175 -17.57 9.89 -4.07
CA LEU A 175 -16.40 10.44 -3.38
C LEU A 175 -15.09 10.05 -4.07
N GLN A 176 -14.08 10.87 -3.83
CA GLN A 176 -12.72 10.65 -4.33
C GLN A 176 -11.93 9.88 -3.29
N HIS A 177 -11.36 8.74 -3.67
CA HIS A 177 -10.55 7.91 -2.78
C HIS A 177 -9.18 7.60 -3.38
N GLU A 178 -8.18 7.61 -2.51
CA GLU A 178 -6.83 7.13 -2.82
C GLU A 178 -6.81 5.59 -2.92
N PHE A 179 -5.88 5.03 -3.69
CA PHE A 179 -5.72 3.58 -3.85
C PHE A 179 -5.40 2.85 -2.54
N ASN A 180 -4.90 3.55 -1.51
CA ASN A 180 -4.52 2.96 -0.23
C ASN A 180 -5.70 2.46 0.60
N VAL A 181 -6.88 3.04 0.39
CA VAL A 181 -8.13 2.68 1.09
C VAL A 181 -8.74 1.38 0.55
N ILE A 182 -8.27 0.94 -0.62
CA ILE A 182 -8.75 -0.24 -1.33
C ILE A 182 -8.15 -1.50 -0.71
N SER A 183 -9.02 -2.45 -0.36
CA SER A 183 -8.60 -3.75 0.14
C SER A 183 -8.22 -4.71 -0.99
N ASN A 184 -7.37 -5.70 -0.69
CA ASN A 184 -7.00 -6.76 -1.64
C ASN A 184 -7.88 -8.02 -1.51
N MET A 185 -8.79 -8.04 -0.54
CA MET A 185 -9.61 -9.20 -0.24
C MET A 185 -10.80 -9.31 -1.19
N ALA A 186 -11.29 -10.54 -1.36
CA ALA A 186 -12.53 -10.83 -2.07
C ALA A 186 -13.74 -10.13 -1.44
N PHE A 187 -14.82 -9.98 -2.22
CA PHE A 187 -16.11 -9.55 -1.68
C PHE A 187 -16.72 -10.63 -0.80
N THR A 188 -17.39 -10.21 0.26
CA THR A 188 -18.18 -11.11 1.11
C THR A 188 -19.64 -11.16 0.60
N PRO A 189 -20.39 -12.24 0.89
CA PRO A 189 -21.80 -12.33 0.49
C PRO A 189 -22.66 -11.24 1.13
N ASP A 190 -22.34 -10.82 2.36
CA ASP A 190 -23.07 -9.79 3.09
C ASP A 190 -22.89 -8.42 2.43
N GLU A 191 -21.67 -8.08 2.04
CA GLU A 191 -21.34 -6.86 1.27
C GLU A 191 -22.06 -6.85 -0.09
N PHE A 192 -22.15 -8.02 -0.74
CA PHE A 192 -22.84 -8.15 -2.03
C PHE A 192 -24.35 -7.96 -1.89
N ALA A 193 -24.96 -8.52 -0.84
CA ALA A 193 -26.38 -8.33 -0.56
C ALA A 193 -26.68 -6.85 -0.30
N TYR A 194 -25.88 -6.19 0.54
CA TYR A 194 -26.01 -4.77 0.82
C TYR A 194 -25.88 -3.92 -0.45
N TRP A 195 -24.86 -4.16 -1.26
CA TRP A 195 -24.66 -3.46 -2.53
C TRP A 195 -25.85 -3.63 -3.49
N ARG A 196 -26.36 -4.86 -3.63
CA ARG A 196 -27.49 -5.15 -4.50
C ARG A 196 -28.76 -4.43 -4.03
N ASP A 197 -29.04 -4.47 -2.74
CA ASP A 197 -30.22 -3.82 -2.16
C ASP A 197 -30.12 -2.30 -2.32
N ASN A 198 -28.91 -1.74 -2.22
CA ASN A 198 -28.61 -0.34 -2.50
C ASN A 198 -28.89 0.05 -3.96
N CYS A 199 -28.43 -0.76 -4.93
CA CYS A 199 -28.74 -0.54 -6.34
C CYS A 199 -30.26 -0.50 -6.60
N VAL A 200 -31.02 -1.38 -5.93
CA VAL A 200 -32.49 -1.39 -6.03
C VAL A 200 -33.09 -0.13 -5.41
N CYS A 201 -32.66 0.28 -4.22
CA CYS A 201 -33.16 1.48 -3.54
C CYS A 201 -32.91 2.76 -4.35
N GLN A 202 -31.81 2.82 -5.10
CA GLN A 202 -31.41 3.99 -5.88
C GLN A 202 -31.85 3.96 -7.33
N ALA A 203 -32.60 2.92 -7.73
CA ALA A 203 -32.97 2.65 -9.11
C ALA A 203 -31.75 2.67 -10.07
N ILE A 204 -30.58 2.22 -9.57
CA ILE A 204 -29.40 2.02 -10.40
C ILE A 204 -29.53 0.68 -11.11
N GLU A 205 -29.42 0.70 -12.43
CA GLU A 205 -29.44 -0.52 -13.23
C GLU A 205 -28.26 -1.42 -12.87
N LEU A 206 -28.56 -2.69 -12.56
CA LEU A 206 -27.53 -3.67 -12.27
C LEU A 206 -26.67 -3.88 -13.53
N PRO A 207 -25.35 -4.05 -13.38
CA PRO A 207 -24.47 -4.34 -14.50
C PRO A 207 -24.94 -5.57 -15.26
N THR A 208 -24.74 -5.54 -16.57
CA THR A 208 -25.20 -6.57 -17.50
C THR A 208 -24.12 -7.61 -17.75
N THR A 209 -24.51 -8.87 -18.04
CA THR A 209 -23.57 -9.94 -18.41
C THR A 209 -22.71 -9.63 -19.63
N GLU A 210 -23.25 -8.89 -20.59
CA GLU A 210 -22.51 -8.41 -21.76
C GLU A 210 -21.39 -7.43 -21.37
N LEU A 211 -21.71 -6.45 -20.52
CA LEU A 211 -20.74 -5.50 -19.97
C LEU A 211 -19.61 -6.26 -19.26
N LEU A 212 -19.96 -7.28 -18.47
CA LEU A 212 -19.00 -8.13 -17.80
C LEU A 212 -18.06 -8.84 -18.79
N ALA A 213 -18.59 -9.45 -19.85
CA ALA A 213 -17.78 -10.15 -20.85
C ALA A 213 -16.81 -9.20 -21.56
N ARG A 214 -17.30 -8.01 -21.96
CA ARG A 214 -16.49 -6.96 -22.56
C ARG A 214 -15.38 -6.48 -21.61
N LYS A 215 -15.74 -6.18 -20.35
CA LYS A 215 -14.78 -5.69 -19.35
C LYS A 215 -13.73 -6.72 -18.97
N LYS A 216 -14.08 -8.02 -18.94
CA LYS A 216 -13.10 -9.11 -18.78
C LYS A 216 -12.03 -9.08 -19.87
N LEU A 217 -12.43 -8.89 -21.12
CA LEU A 217 -11.51 -8.81 -22.25
C LEU A 217 -10.64 -7.55 -22.16
N GLU A 218 -11.23 -6.40 -21.83
CA GLU A 218 -10.50 -5.14 -21.61
C GLU A 218 -9.42 -5.31 -20.51
N LEU A 219 -9.78 -5.91 -19.37
CA LEU A 219 -8.85 -6.17 -18.27
C LEU A 219 -7.73 -7.14 -18.67
N TYR A 220 -8.07 -8.22 -19.37
CA TYR A 220 -7.07 -9.17 -19.86
C TYR A 220 -6.08 -8.50 -20.82
N ASN A 221 -6.59 -7.71 -21.76
CA ASN A 221 -5.78 -6.98 -22.73
C ASN A 221 -4.92 -5.91 -22.06
N ALA A 222 -5.44 -5.18 -21.08
CA ALA A 222 -4.70 -4.16 -20.34
C ALA A 222 -3.57 -4.76 -19.48
N LEU A 223 -3.79 -5.93 -18.89
CA LEU A 223 -2.78 -6.63 -18.09
C LEU A 223 -1.71 -7.28 -18.98
N ASN A 224 -2.09 -7.83 -20.13
CA ASN A 224 -1.16 -8.54 -21.02
C ASN A 224 -0.56 -7.70 -22.14
N GLY A 225 -1.07 -6.49 -22.37
CA GLY A 225 -0.55 -5.54 -23.34
C GLY A 225 0.96 -5.38 -23.15
N GLU A 226 1.72 -5.76 -24.18
CA GLU A 226 3.15 -6.10 -24.18
C GLU A 226 4.13 -4.98 -23.77
N LEU A 227 3.66 -3.87 -23.21
CA LEU A 227 4.51 -2.82 -22.64
C LEU A 227 5.02 -3.14 -21.22
N ARG A 228 4.93 -4.38 -20.75
CA ARG A 228 5.26 -4.79 -19.37
C ARG A 228 6.70 -4.53 -18.91
N ALA A 229 7.65 -4.25 -19.81
CA ALA A 229 9.05 -3.99 -19.45
C ALA A 229 9.57 -2.60 -19.86
N ALA A 230 9.25 -2.12 -21.06
CA ALA A 230 9.80 -0.87 -21.59
C ALA A 230 9.09 0.39 -21.04
N SER A 231 7.80 0.31 -20.67
CA SER A 231 7.04 1.48 -20.23
C SER A 231 7.28 1.86 -18.78
N ILE A 232 7.56 0.90 -17.90
CA ILE A 232 7.77 1.17 -16.48
C ILE A 232 9.08 1.94 -16.27
N LEU A 233 10.15 1.66 -17.03
CA LEU A 233 11.42 2.39 -16.90
C LEU A 233 11.46 3.71 -17.68
N LEU A 234 10.78 3.77 -18.84
CA LEU A 234 10.81 4.98 -19.68
C LEU A 234 9.72 5.99 -19.29
N LYS A 235 8.54 5.58 -18.79
CA LYS A 235 7.46 6.50 -18.41
C LYS A 235 7.51 6.97 -16.96
N THR A 236 8.13 6.22 -16.04
CA THR A 236 8.34 6.72 -14.66
C THR A 236 9.24 7.95 -14.64
N ASN A 237 10.22 8.03 -15.55
CA ASN A 237 11.09 9.21 -15.71
C ASN A 237 10.48 10.32 -16.58
N SER A 238 9.41 10.08 -17.35
CA SER A 238 8.91 11.04 -18.35
C SER A 238 7.45 11.49 -18.19
N ARG A 239 6.64 10.80 -17.38
CA ARG A 239 5.24 11.21 -17.10
C ARG A 239 5.02 11.76 -15.70
N ILE A 240 5.91 11.42 -14.77
CA ILE A 240 5.97 12.06 -13.47
C ILE A 240 7.14 13.04 -13.56
N PRO A 241 6.90 14.34 -13.77
CA PRO A 241 7.96 15.30 -13.54
C PRO A 241 8.41 15.07 -12.10
N THR A 242 9.70 14.86 -11.89
CA THR A 242 10.38 14.68 -10.59
C THR A 242 10.17 15.85 -9.62
N ALA A 243 9.29 16.80 -9.98
CA ALA A 243 8.86 18.00 -9.28
C ALA A 243 7.39 17.96 -8.82
N LEU A 244 6.68 16.82 -8.88
CA LEU A 244 5.38 16.73 -8.19
C LEU A 244 5.60 16.80 -6.67
N PRO A 245 4.86 17.66 -5.94
CA PRO A 245 4.92 17.68 -4.49
C PRO A 245 4.40 16.34 -3.96
N MET A 246 5.28 15.53 -3.38
CA MET A 246 4.92 14.27 -2.76
C MET A 246 4.52 14.52 -1.31
N ARG A 247 3.42 13.89 -0.86
CA ARG A 247 3.06 13.88 0.55
C ARG A 247 4.21 13.26 1.36
N PRO A 248 4.63 13.87 2.48
CA PRO A 248 5.64 13.28 3.34
C PRO A 248 5.14 11.91 3.79
N VAL A 249 5.89 10.86 3.42
CA VAL A 249 5.61 9.52 3.93
C VAL A 249 5.73 9.62 5.45
N PRO A 250 4.69 9.25 6.23
CA PRO A 250 4.79 9.23 7.67
C PRO A 250 5.91 8.26 8.04
N ARG A 251 7.08 8.82 8.34
CA ARG A 251 8.17 8.07 8.97
C ARG A 251 7.73 7.89 10.40
N VAL A 252 6.82 6.93 10.62
CA VAL A 252 6.67 6.33 11.94
C VAL A 252 8.08 5.96 12.35
N SER A 253 8.58 6.65 13.38
CA SER A 253 9.93 6.44 13.87
C SER A 253 10.12 4.95 14.07
N LEU A 254 11.32 4.42 13.81
CA LEU A 254 11.62 3.02 14.14
C LEU A 254 11.17 2.69 15.58
N LEU A 255 11.18 3.71 16.44
CA LEU A 255 10.69 3.73 17.81
C LEU A 255 9.16 3.53 17.98
N GLU A 256 8.32 4.12 17.12
CA GLU A 256 6.85 3.98 17.17
C GLU A 256 6.37 2.63 16.61
N ARG A 257 7.08 2.06 15.62
CA ARG A 257 6.71 0.77 15.02
C ARG A 257 6.78 -0.41 16.00
N PHE A 258 7.58 -0.27 17.06
CA PHE A 258 7.73 -1.29 18.10
C PHE A 258 7.02 -0.93 19.41
N GLY A 259 6.14 0.08 19.43
CA GLY A 259 5.48 0.53 20.67
C GLY A 259 6.48 0.97 21.76
N GLY A 260 7.72 1.28 21.38
CA GLY A 260 8.81 1.52 22.30
C GLY A 260 8.85 2.98 22.70
N VAL A 261 8.09 3.39 23.71
CA VAL A 261 8.55 4.52 24.53
C VAL A 261 9.86 4.03 25.18
N TYR A 262 11.01 4.62 24.85
CA TYR A 262 12.24 4.31 25.58
C TYR A 262 11.97 4.55 27.07
N PRO A 263 12.11 3.54 27.96
CA PRO A 263 11.79 3.72 29.38
C PRO A 263 12.79 4.64 30.11
N TRP A 264 13.86 5.04 29.42
CA TRP A 264 14.89 5.93 29.93
C TRP A 264 14.75 7.26 29.19
N LYS A 265 14.26 8.27 29.91
CA LYS A 265 14.42 9.66 29.49
C LYS A 265 15.92 9.91 29.48
N LEU A 266 16.50 10.15 28.30
CA LEU A 266 17.85 10.71 28.18
C LEU A 266 17.87 12.02 28.97
N GLN A 267 18.31 11.97 30.23
CA GLN A 267 18.60 13.17 30.98
C GLN A 267 19.78 13.83 30.27
N ARG A 268 19.49 14.91 29.54
CA ARG A 268 20.55 15.83 29.13
C ARG A 268 21.23 16.28 30.42
N PRO A 269 22.56 16.16 30.56
CA PRO A 269 23.24 16.72 31.70
C PRO A 269 22.80 18.18 31.83
N PRO A 270 22.31 18.62 33.01
CA PRO A 270 21.89 20.00 33.17
C PRO A 270 23.09 20.89 32.79
N PRO A 271 22.85 22.01 32.08
CA PRO A 271 23.93 22.94 31.79
C PRO A 271 24.59 23.31 33.12
N ILE A 272 25.92 23.21 33.17
CA ILE A 272 26.70 23.62 34.33
C ILE A 272 26.45 25.12 34.48
N VAL A 273 25.54 25.49 35.37
CA VAL A 273 25.37 26.86 35.81
C VAL A 273 26.59 27.14 36.67
N GLN A 274 27.54 27.90 36.12
CA GLN A 274 28.58 28.52 36.93
C GLN A 274 27.87 29.50 37.85
N SER A 275 27.74 29.12 39.12
CA SER A 275 27.23 29.98 40.18
C SER A 275 28.33 30.96 40.56
N ASP A 276 28.40 32.07 39.85
CA ASP A 276 29.07 33.26 40.38
C ASP A 276 28.08 34.00 41.29
N ASP A 277 28.59 34.26 42.50
CA ASP A 277 28.13 35.23 43.49
C ASP A 277 26.85 34.93 44.29
N ALA A 278 27.11 34.34 45.45
CA ALA A 278 26.29 34.45 46.65
C ALA A 278 26.18 35.91 47.11
N ALA A 279 24.97 36.46 47.10
CA ALA A 279 24.58 37.60 47.92
C ALA A 279 23.41 37.16 48.84
N PRO A 280 23.50 37.33 50.17
CA PRO A 280 22.49 36.83 51.10
C PRO A 280 21.33 37.81 51.23
N SER A 281 20.19 37.50 50.61
CA SER A 281 18.90 38.08 51.00
C SER A 281 18.27 37.24 52.09
N SER A 282 18.16 37.84 53.27
CA SER A 282 17.45 37.37 54.46
C SER A 282 15.98 37.05 54.18
N GLU A 283 15.56 35.80 54.45
CA GLU A 283 14.27 35.41 55.05
C GLU A 283 14.12 33.89 54.94
N PRO A 284 14.27 33.14 56.06
CA PRO A 284 13.12 32.35 56.50
C PRO A 284 13.06 32.27 58.05
N ALA A 285 12.88 33.40 58.73
CA ALA A 285 12.61 33.42 60.16
C ALA A 285 11.10 33.27 60.49
N ALA A 286 10.21 33.56 59.53
CA ALA A 286 8.76 33.54 59.76
C ALA A 286 8.13 32.13 59.62
N ALA A 287 8.71 31.24 58.83
CA ALA A 287 8.16 29.89 58.60
C ALA A 287 8.51 28.88 59.72
N ALA A 288 9.63 29.08 60.43
CA ALA A 288 10.05 28.20 61.51
C ALA A 288 9.27 28.47 62.83
N ALA A 289 8.81 29.70 63.06
CA ALA A 289 8.01 30.05 64.24
C ALA A 289 6.58 29.49 64.18
N ALA A 290 5.97 29.41 62.98
CA ALA A 290 4.64 28.85 62.80
C ALA A 290 4.59 27.34 63.05
N ALA A 291 5.62 26.60 62.63
CA ALA A 291 5.69 25.15 62.83
C ALA A 291 5.96 24.75 64.30
N ALA A 292 6.63 25.61 65.08
CA ALA A 292 6.86 25.34 66.50
C ALA A 292 5.59 25.52 67.35
N ALA A 293 4.76 26.53 67.04
CA ALA A 293 3.51 26.77 67.76
C ALA A 293 2.46 25.66 67.55
N GLU A 294 2.46 25.03 66.36
CA GLU A 294 1.50 23.96 66.04
C GLU A 294 1.83 22.65 66.78
N LEU A 295 3.12 22.37 67.03
CA LEU A 295 3.55 21.20 67.80
C LEU A 295 3.31 21.35 69.31
N GLU A 296 3.40 22.58 69.84
CA GLU A 296 3.12 22.85 71.25
C GLU A 296 1.61 22.68 71.56
N ALA A 297 0.74 23.13 70.66
CA ALA A 297 -0.71 22.94 70.78
C ALA A 297 -1.13 21.46 70.73
N ILE A 298 -0.46 20.64 69.90
CA ILE A 298 -0.72 19.19 69.84
C ILE A 298 -0.28 18.51 71.14
N ASN A 299 0.85 18.92 71.72
CA ASN A 299 1.36 18.32 72.95
C ASN A 299 0.46 18.65 74.16
N GLU A 300 -0.08 19.87 74.23
CA GLU A 300 -1.01 20.30 75.29
C GLU A 300 -2.35 19.52 75.24
N GLN A 301 -2.86 19.23 74.03
CA GLN A 301 -4.05 18.37 73.86
C GLN A 301 -3.80 16.92 74.30
N LEU A 302 -2.58 16.40 74.09
CA LEU A 302 -2.21 15.04 74.47
C LEU A 302 -2.03 14.89 76.00
N GLU A 303 -1.57 15.93 76.68
CA GLU A 303 -1.49 15.97 78.15
C GLU A 303 -2.87 16.12 78.81
N ALA A 304 -3.79 16.87 78.20
CA ALA A 304 -5.18 16.95 78.64
C ALA A 304 -5.90 15.58 78.55
N GLN A 305 -5.66 14.80 77.49
CA GLN A 305 -6.24 13.45 77.37
C GLN A 305 -5.62 12.44 78.34
N ARG A 306 -4.34 12.60 78.71
CA ARG A 306 -3.69 11.74 79.72
C ARG A 306 -4.19 11.97 81.13
N SER A 307 -4.59 13.20 81.45
CA SER A 307 -5.11 13.56 82.78
C SER A 307 -6.58 13.16 82.99
N GLU A 308 -7.34 12.93 81.91
CA GLU A 308 -8.74 12.47 81.96
C GLU A 308 -8.88 10.94 82.11
N THR A 309 -7.79 10.17 81.88
CA THR A 309 -7.80 8.69 81.94
C THR A 309 -7.23 8.12 83.25
N ALA A 310 -7.23 8.90 84.34
CA ALA A 310 -6.82 8.44 85.68
C ALA A 310 -8.03 7.92 86.47
N LEU A 311 -8.25 6.59 86.43
CA LEU A 311 -9.24 5.87 87.24
C LEU A 311 -8.96 6.00 88.75
N PRO A 312 -9.99 6.19 89.61
CA PRO A 312 -9.82 6.29 91.05
C PRO A 312 -9.47 4.94 91.70
N PRO A 313 -8.74 4.94 92.83
CA PRO A 313 -8.25 3.73 93.49
C PRO A 313 -9.38 2.91 94.14
N PRO A 314 -9.27 1.57 94.17
CA PRO A 314 -10.27 0.72 94.83
C PRO A 314 -10.21 0.86 96.36
N ALA A 315 -11.39 1.09 96.95
CA ALA A 315 -11.59 1.18 98.37
C ALA A 315 -11.42 -0.19 99.07
N ASN A 316 -10.61 -0.20 100.13
CA ASN A 316 -10.52 -1.26 101.13
C ASN A 316 -11.79 -1.34 101.98
N SER A 317 -12.32 -2.54 102.21
CA SER A 317 -12.99 -3.05 103.43
C SER A 317 -13.27 -4.54 103.19
N ALA A 318 -12.60 -5.50 103.84
CA ALA A 318 -12.77 -5.91 105.23
C ALA A 318 -14.17 -6.49 105.51
N GLU A 319 -14.31 -7.82 105.34
CA GLU A 319 -14.98 -8.77 106.24
C GLU A 319 -14.61 -10.21 105.84
#